data_AF-A0A067LDL2-F1
#
_entry.id   AF-A0A067LDL2-F1
#
_cell.length_a   1.000
_cell.length_b   1.000
_cell.length_c   1.000
_cell.angle_alpha   90.00
_cell.angle_beta   90.00
_cell.angle_gamma   90.00
#
_symmetry.space_group_name_H-M   'P 1'
#
loop_
_entity.id
_entity.type
_entity.pdbx_description
1 polymer ?
#
loop_
_entity_poly.entity_id
_entity_poly.type
_entity_poly.pdbx_seq_one_letter_code
_entity_poly.pdbx_strand_id
1 'polypeptide(L)' 'MVKCNINAAVYNGGEGAGFGAILRDAQGQFVAGITGRLLGISQPRFAESSWAS' A
#
# COMPACT_ATOMS: atom_id res chain seq x y z
N MET A 1 19.36 8.14 -4.82
CA MET A 1 18.63 7.53 -3.70
C MET A 1 17.15 7.53 -4.05
N VAL A 2 16.41 6.48 -3.73
CA VAL A 2 14.96 6.40 -3.98
C VAL A 2 14.22 6.23 -2.66
N LYS A 3 13.05 6.85 -2.55
CA LYS A 3 12.17 6.72 -1.38
C LYS A 3 10.88 6.03 -1.80
N CYS A 4 10.49 4.98 -1.07
CA CYS A 4 9.21 4.31 -1.25
C CYS A 4 8.28 4.66 -0.09
N ASN A 5 7.12 5.26 -0.40
CA ASN A 5 6.05 5.51 0.56
C ASN A 5 4.97 4.44 0.36
N ILE A 6 4.62 3.71 1.41
CA ILE A 6 3.63 2.64 1.38
C ILE A 6 2.55 2.97 2.41
N ASN A 7 1.29 2.71 2.09
CA ASN A 7 0.17 2.81 3.01
C ASN A 7 -0.92 1.80 2.61
N ALA A 8 -1.63 1.27 3.60
CA ALA A 8 -2.81 0.44 3.37
C ALA A 8 -4.02 0.92 4.16
N ALA A 9 -5.20 0.45 3.79
CA ALA A 9 -6.45 0.77 4.48
C ALA A 9 -7.42 -0.40 4.38
N VAL A 10 -8.02 -0.78 5.49
CA VAL A 10 -9.09 -1.78 5.53
C VAL A 10 -10.40 -1.16 5.04
N TYR A 11 -11.20 -1.94 4.31
CA TYR A 11 -12.54 -1.51 3.91
C TYR A 11 -13.50 -1.55 5.09
N ASN A 12 -14.44 -0.60 5.10
CA ASN A 12 -15.56 -0.67 6.03
C ASN A 12 -16.36 -1.95 5.75
N GLY A 13 -16.64 -2.75 6.78
CA GLY A 13 -17.25 -4.08 6.65
C GLY A 13 -16.27 -5.26 6.73
N GLY A 14 -14.95 -5.02 6.75
CA GLY A 14 -13.96 -6.05 7.11
C GLY A 14 -13.65 -7.10 6.04
N GLU A 15 -14.11 -6.94 4.80
CA GLU A 15 -13.95 -7.94 3.74
C GLU A 15 -12.66 -7.81 2.92
N GLY A 16 -11.75 -6.92 3.32
CA GLY A 16 -10.46 -6.77 2.68
C GLY A 16 -9.80 -5.43 2.97
N ALA A 17 -8.69 -5.19 2.29
CA ALA A 17 -7.96 -3.94 2.34
C ALA A 17 -7.52 -3.49 0.94
N GLY A 18 -7.28 -2.20 0.79
CA GLY A 18 -6.54 -1.64 -0.34
C GLY A 18 -5.13 -1.24 0.10
N PHE A 19 -4.18 -1.26 -0.82
CA PHE A 19 -2.84 -0.71 -0.58
C PHE A 19 -2.41 0.22 -1.71
N GLY A 20 -1.43 1.07 -1.41
CA GLY A 20 -0.75 1.88 -2.40
C GLY A 20 0.71 2.06 -2.03
N ALA A 21 1.58 2.06 -3.05
CA ALA A 21 2.99 2.40 -2.93
C ALA A 21 3.38 3.44 -3.98
N ILE A 22 4.16 4.44 -3.58
CA ILE A 22 4.69 5.48 -4.45
C ILE A 22 6.21 5.53 -4.32
N LEU A 23 6.90 5.41 -5.44
CA LEU A 23 8.34 5.59 -5.55
C LEU A 23 8.66 7.02 -5.96
N ARG A 24 9.62 7.64 -5.25
CA ARG A 24 10.12 8.98 -5.54
C ARG A 24 11.63 8.98 -5.68
N ASP A 25 12.15 9.87 -6.52
CA ASP A 25 13.59 10.12 -6.64
C ASP A 25 14.13 10.93 -5.44
N ALA A 26 15.43 11.26 -5.49
CA ALA A 26 16.10 11.99 -4.42
C ALA A 26 15.60 13.44 -4.28
N GLN A 27 14.95 13.98 -5.30
CA GLN A 27 14.35 15.32 -5.35
C GLN A 27 12.87 15.29 -4.95
N GLY A 28 12.35 14.14 -4.54
CA GLY A 28 10.95 13.94 -4.17
C GLY A 28 9.99 13.84 -5.34
N GLN A 29 10.49 13.79 -6.58
CA GLN A 29 9.67 13.68 -7.78
C GLN A 29 9.08 12.28 -7.90
N PHE A 30 7.85 12.19 -8.41
CA PHE A 30 7.19 10.91 -8.66
C PHE A 30 7.92 10.13 -9.75
N VAL A 31 8.18 8.86 -9.49
CA VAL A 31 8.79 7.94 -10.46
C VAL A 31 7.77 6.89 -10.91
N ALA A 32 7.14 6.21 -9.96
CA ALA A 32 6.19 5.14 -10.22
C ALA A 32 5.22 4.96 -9.05
N GLY A 33 4.10 4.32 -9.31
CA GLY A 33 3.14 3.94 -8.28
C GLY A 33 2.43 2.64 -8.61
N ILE A 34 2.05 1.90 -7.57
CA ILE A 34 1.23 0.70 -7.68
C ILE A 34 0.13 0.74 -6.61
N THR A 35 -1.04 0.22 -6.97
CA THR A 35 -2.15 0.02 -6.04
C THR A 35 -2.76 -1.35 -6.28
N GLY A 36 -3.51 -1.84 -5.31
CA GLY A 36 -4.21 -3.11 -5.45
C GLY A 36 -5.12 -3.41 -4.27
N ARG A 37 -5.67 -4.63 -4.30
CA ARG A 37 -6.56 -5.16 -3.26
C ARG A 37 -5.88 -6.33 -2.56
N LEU A 38 -6.06 -6.39 -1.24
CA LEU A 38 -5.67 -7.48 -0.37
C LEU A 38 -6.94 -8.19 0.09
N LEU A 39 -7.20 -9.37 -0.47
CA LEU A 39 -8.37 -10.17 -0.12
C LEU A 39 -8.17 -10.85 1.25
N GLY A 40 -9.21 -10.87 2.07
CA GLY A 40 -9.18 -11.54 3.38
C GLY A 40 -8.36 -10.84 4.47
N ILE A 41 -7.80 -9.66 4.18
CA ILE A 41 -7.10 -8.84 5.19
C ILE A 41 -8.05 -7.81 5.78
N SER A 42 -8.44 -8.00 7.04
CA SER A 42 -9.40 -7.15 7.75
C SER A 42 -8.80 -6.34 8.90
N GLN A 43 -7.52 -6.56 9.21
CA GLN A 43 -6.84 -5.83 10.29
C GLN A 43 -5.84 -4.82 9.70
N PRO A 44 -5.88 -3.54 10.13
CA PRO A 44 -5.00 -2.50 9.61
C PRO A 44 -3.51 -2.86 9.67
N ARG A 45 -3.06 -3.42 10.80
CA ARG A 45 -1.66 -3.85 10.98
C ARG A 45 -1.21 -4.91 9.98
N PHE A 46 -2.11 -5.80 9.57
CA PHE A 46 -1.80 -6.78 8.54
C PHE A 46 -1.81 -6.12 7.16
N ALA A 47 -2.74 -5.21 6.88
CA ALA A 47 -2.78 -4.48 5.62
C ALA A 47 -1.46 -3.72 5.35
N GLU A 48 -0.87 -3.08 6.37
CA GLU A 48 0.39 -2.33 6.26
C GLU A 48 1.64 -3.19 6.03
N SER A 49 1.58 -4.49 6.33
CA SER A 49 2.73 -5.41 6.27
C SER A 49 2.54 -6.58 5.30
N SER A 50 1.37 -6.66 4.66
CA SER A 50 1.03 -7.74 3.74
C SER A 50 1.75 -7.59 2.40
N TRP A 51 2.16 -8.73 1.85
CA TRP A 51 2.64 -8.80 0.47
C TRP A 51 1.45 -8.86 -0.48
N ALA A 52 1.46 -8.00 -1.50
CA ALA A 52 0.54 -8.12 -2.63
C ALA A 52 1.29 -8.81 -3.77
N SER A 53 0.86 -10.03 -4.10
CA SER A 53 1.37 -10.81 -5.25
C SER A 53 0.72 -10.36 -6.55
#